data_AF-W4FAV9-F1
#
_entry.id   AF-W4FAV9-F1
#
_cell.length_a   1.000
_cell.length_b   1.000
_cell.length_c   1.000
_cell.angle_alpha   90.00
_cell.angle_beta   90.00
_cell.angle_gamma   90.00
#
_symmetry.space_group_name_H-M   'P 1'
#
loop_
_entity.id
_entity.type
_entity.pdbx_description
1 polymer ?
#
loop_
_entity_poly.entity_id
_entity_poly.type
_entity_poly.pdbx_seq_one_letter_code
_entity_poly.pdbx_strand_id
1 'polypeptide(L)'
;MSMVEELPPGWDKRESKSQPGRYYYVSPAGQTQWFPPRRVTVMRSFNWRCEIEIEFGPGRLGVNLKEVPQTTNIPFAMFQAEVEELPKLPGGKPGPAEIYNWSVRPERRLYQNMRLTQVDGVALAGCKYTEVVEKLKRAARPVKLKFADVAQGLLGEGETSALDAAPTSSSSSAHPTASSTAIAPSSAPLSAYSVQKQKKEEYMNLLVTTELSNEMWRLETQKVQWTYRQLRFKWNLLSASLSELLEAQVKAKKQIEAATADKAKYDEMLVHLHKQETGLIVSPEVQRTNDLGAKNAELTQDIGHMTAGNKKLRRERDANQRHLDELDAQLVHGLNHAIPDSLVGVVDDSMSTEVKLAVVRQRVAAIEMEMRKEEAKTRQADVELAQLSKVYNQQTEVILESSRGGMSVSPDMRRAPRPPPVVQDNPMSAPPPPVPQDSSLMGSSRGGFFNRSNSSDFHTSPLLNVLRQGHLEKFPTHFNQDGGGMSSCRPSTL
;
A
#
# COMPACT_ATOMS: atom_id res chain seq x y z
N MET A 1 10.38 29.44 -56.36
CA MET A 1 10.78 28.04 -56.20
C MET A 1 9.86 27.42 -55.15
N SER A 2 9.07 26.41 -55.54
CA SER A 2 8.04 25.81 -54.68
C SER A 2 8.70 25.09 -53.49
N MET A 3 8.22 25.36 -52.28
CA MET A 3 8.63 24.61 -51.10
C MET A 3 8.25 23.14 -51.29
N VAL A 4 9.25 22.27 -51.43
CA VAL A 4 9.03 20.83 -51.34
C VAL A 4 8.60 20.57 -49.90
N GLU A 5 7.34 20.19 -49.75
CA GLU A 5 6.70 19.87 -48.47
C GLU A 5 7.27 18.54 -47.97
N GLU A 6 8.46 18.57 -47.38
CA GLU A 6 9.12 17.37 -46.85
C GLU A 6 8.31 16.78 -45.69
N LEU A 7 7.79 15.58 -45.92
CA LEU A 7 7.09 14.76 -44.94
C LEU A 7 8.09 14.14 -43.96
N PRO A 8 7.67 13.77 -42.74
CA PRO A 8 8.52 13.02 -41.82
C PRO A 8 9.06 11.73 -42.48
N PRO A 9 10.25 11.23 -42.08
CA PRO A 9 10.88 10.07 -42.71
C PRO A 9 9.94 8.86 -42.79
N GLY A 10 9.81 8.28 -43.99
CA GLY A 10 9.00 7.08 -44.26
C GLY A 10 7.50 7.33 -44.47
N TRP A 11 7.05 8.58 -44.55
CA TRP A 11 5.67 8.92 -44.92
C TRP A 11 5.53 9.22 -46.40
N ASP A 12 4.56 8.57 -47.06
CA ASP A 12 4.24 8.79 -48.48
C ASP A 12 2.98 9.65 -48.63
N LYS A 13 3.00 10.62 -49.54
CA LYS A 13 1.80 11.35 -50.00
C LYS A 13 1.28 10.70 -51.28
N ARG A 14 0.04 10.21 -51.25
CA ARG A 14 -0.62 9.57 -52.40
C ARG A 14 -1.89 10.30 -52.75
N GLU A 15 -2.17 10.43 -54.04
CA GLU A 15 -3.44 10.97 -54.52
C GLU A 15 -4.54 9.91 -54.45
N SER A 16 -5.73 10.32 -54.04
CA SER A 16 -6.90 9.46 -53.97
C SER A 16 -7.38 9.09 -55.38
N LYS A 17 -7.41 7.78 -55.67
CA LYS A 17 -7.94 7.26 -56.93
C LYS A 17 -9.44 7.54 -57.11
N SER A 18 -10.18 7.73 -56.02
CA SER A 18 -11.63 8.00 -56.03
C SER A 18 -11.97 9.49 -55.96
N GLN A 19 -11.02 10.35 -55.58
CA GLN A 19 -11.21 11.79 -55.46
C GLN A 19 -10.00 12.53 -56.04
N PRO A 20 -9.99 12.79 -57.37
CA PRO A 20 -8.87 13.48 -58.01
C PRO A 20 -8.65 14.86 -57.37
N GLY A 21 -7.40 15.20 -57.11
CA GLY A 21 -6.99 16.43 -56.40
C GLY A 21 -6.97 16.33 -54.87
N ARG A 22 -7.37 15.20 -54.26
CA ARG A 22 -7.23 14.97 -52.81
C ARG A 22 -6.13 13.98 -52.51
N TYR A 23 -5.28 14.33 -51.54
CA TYR A 23 -4.16 13.51 -51.11
C TYR A 23 -4.43 12.88 -49.74
N TYR A 24 -3.96 11.65 -49.56
CA TYR A 24 -3.86 10.97 -48.28
C TYR A 24 -2.41 10.58 -48.01
N TYR A 25 -2.07 10.44 -46.74
CA TYR A 25 -0.73 10.17 -46.24
C TYR A 25 -0.68 8.73 -45.73
N VAL A 26 0.39 8.01 -46.09
CA VAL A 26 0.62 6.62 -45.68
C VAL A 26 1.77 6.59 -44.69
N SER A 27 1.55 6.03 -43.51
CA SER A 27 2.58 5.86 -42.49
C SER A 27 3.55 4.74 -42.85
N PRO A 28 4.77 4.71 -42.27
CA PRO A 28 5.72 3.60 -42.46
C PRO A 28 5.15 2.22 -42.07
N ALA A 29 4.14 2.20 -41.19
CA ALA A 29 3.43 1.00 -40.75
C ALA A 29 2.23 0.64 -41.64
N GLY A 30 2.01 1.35 -42.75
CA GLY A 30 0.96 1.09 -43.73
C GLY A 30 -0.42 1.66 -43.38
N GLN A 31 -0.55 2.49 -42.34
CA GLN A 31 -1.82 3.15 -42.01
C GLN A 31 -2.04 4.40 -42.86
N THR A 32 -3.26 4.61 -43.34
CA THR A 32 -3.61 5.77 -44.18
C THR A 32 -4.39 6.82 -43.39
N GLN A 33 -4.08 8.09 -43.62
CA GLN A 33 -4.80 9.22 -43.02
C GLN A 33 -4.95 10.38 -44.02
N TRP A 34 -6.05 11.11 -43.91
CA TRP A 34 -6.34 12.25 -44.79
C TRP A 34 -5.62 13.55 -44.39
N PHE A 35 -5.21 13.64 -43.13
CA PHE A 35 -4.53 14.81 -42.60
C PHE A 35 -3.00 14.63 -42.67
N PRO A 36 -2.22 15.69 -42.99
CA PRO A 36 -0.77 15.61 -42.95
C PRO A 36 -0.30 15.16 -41.56
N PRO A 37 0.69 14.26 -41.45
CA PRO A 37 1.27 13.93 -40.17
C PRO A 37 1.81 15.20 -39.52
N ARG A 38 1.52 15.39 -38.22
CA ARG A 38 2.06 16.52 -37.46
C ARG A 38 3.58 16.48 -37.62
N ARG A 39 4.17 17.58 -38.11
CA ARG A 39 5.62 17.75 -38.15
C ARG A 39 6.09 17.65 -36.71
N VAL A 40 6.63 16.48 -36.34
CA VAL A 40 7.42 16.39 -35.14
C VAL A 40 8.64 17.24 -35.46
N THR A 41 8.73 18.43 -34.88
CA THR A 41 9.99 19.19 -34.89
C THR A 41 10.95 18.27 -34.16
N VAL A 42 11.70 17.47 -34.91
CA VAL A 42 12.74 16.62 -34.35
C VAL A 42 13.69 17.61 -33.69
N MET A 43 13.63 17.69 -32.37
CA MET A 43 14.52 18.53 -31.60
C MET A 43 15.92 18.00 -31.91
N ARG A 44 16.67 18.72 -32.75
CA ARG A 44 18.09 18.43 -32.96
C ARG A 44 18.73 18.50 -31.57
N SER A 45 19.17 17.35 -31.06
CA SER A 45 20.01 17.32 -29.88
C SER A 45 21.39 17.80 -30.28
N PHE A 46 21.82 18.92 -29.71
CA PHE A 46 23.16 19.46 -29.91
C PHE A 46 24.06 18.86 -28.84
N ASN A 47 24.94 17.95 -29.24
CA ASN A 47 25.95 17.39 -28.34
C ASN A 47 27.14 18.35 -28.28
N TRP A 48 27.12 19.34 -27.40
CA TRP A 48 28.19 20.33 -27.29
C TRP A 48 29.46 19.74 -26.65
N ARG A 49 30.64 20.20 -27.08
CA ARG A 49 31.90 19.84 -26.41
C ARG A 49 31.99 20.42 -25.00
N CYS A 50 31.57 21.66 -24.84
CA CYS A 50 31.48 22.35 -23.56
C CYS A 50 30.05 22.88 -23.36
N GLU A 51 29.24 22.09 -22.64
CA GLU A 51 27.95 22.50 -22.09
C GLU A 51 28.06 22.58 -20.56
N ILE A 52 27.43 23.61 -20.00
CA ILE A 52 27.25 23.77 -18.56
C ILE A 52 25.77 23.99 -18.27
N GLU A 53 25.30 23.37 -17.19
CA GLU A 53 23.94 23.50 -16.69
C GLU A 53 23.99 24.19 -15.33
N ILE A 54 23.20 25.24 -15.17
CA ILE A 54 23.14 26.05 -13.96
C ILE A 54 21.69 26.15 -13.51
N GLU A 55 21.44 25.80 -12.24
CA GLU A 55 20.16 25.99 -11.60
C GLU A 55 20.15 27.30 -10.83
N PHE A 56 19.27 28.22 -11.21
CA PHE A 56 19.12 29.52 -10.58
C PHE A 56 17.89 29.55 -9.68
N GLY A 57 18.12 29.83 -8.39
CA GLY A 57 17.07 29.98 -7.39
C GLY A 57 16.17 31.23 -7.59
N PRO A 58 15.32 31.55 -6.60
CA PRO A 58 14.51 32.76 -6.61
C PRO A 58 15.41 34.01 -6.61
N GLY A 59 15.15 34.97 -7.52
CA GLY A 59 15.88 36.25 -7.58
C GLY A 59 16.47 36.57 -8.95
N ARG A 60 17.52 37.40 -8.99
CA ARG A 60 18.25 37.77 -10.22
C ARG A 60 19.23 36.66 -10.62
N LEU A 61 19.39 36.42 -11.92
CA LEU A 61 20.32 35.40 -12.42
C LEU A 61 21.80 35.79 -12.23
N GLY A 62 22.11 37.09 -12.25
CA GLY A 62 23.49 37.57 -12.25
C GLY A 62 24.19 37.36 -13.60
N VAL A 63 23.43 37.28 -14.68
CA VAL A 63 23.89 37.15 -16.06
C VAL A 63 23.16 38.19 -16.92
N ASN A 64 23.90 38.98 -17.69
CA ASN A 64 23.36 39.80 -18.75
C ASN A 64 23.42 39.01 -20.06
N LEU A 65 22.30 39.00 -20.78
CA LEU A 65 22.20 38.38 -22.10
C LEU A 65 22.14 39.47 -23.15
N LYS A 66 22.80 39.22 -24.27
CA LYS A 66 22.77 40.06 -25.47
C LYS A 66 22.29 39.26 -26.66
N GLU A 67 21.65 39.97 -27.58
CA GLU A 67 21.26 39.42 -28.87
C GLU A 67 22.49 39.22 -29.75
N VAL A 68 22.64 38.00 -30.29
CA VAL A 68 23.70 37.66 -31.23
C VAL A 68 23.41 38.39 -32.56
N PRO A 69 24.28 39.31 -33.02
CA PRO A 69 24.12 39.97 -34.31
C PRO A 69 24.02 38.92 -35.41
N GLN A 70 23.13 39.05 -36.39
CA GLN A 70 23.00 38.05 -37.47
C GLN A 70 23.87 38.45 -38.67
N THR A 71 25.16 38.10 -38.65
CA THR A 71 26.08 38.28 -39.79
C THR A 71 26.33 36.97 -40.53
N THR A 72 26.83 37.04 -41.76
CA THR A 72 26.87 35.93 -42.73
C THR A 72 27.71 34.72 -42.30
N ASN A 73 28.61 34.85 -41.31
CA ASN A 73 29.57 33.81 -40.91
C ASN A 73 29.50 33.45 -39.41
N ILE A 74 28.29 33.38 -38.86
CA ILE A 74 28.13 33.11 -37.42
C ILE A 74 27.84 31.63 -37.18
N PRO A 75 28.67 30.96 -36.36
CA PRO A 75 28.45 29.57 -36.02
C PRO A 75 27.15 29.44 -35.22
N PHE A 76 26.36 28.41 -35.54
CA PHE A 76 25.10 28.08 -34.86
C PHE A 76 24.09 29.24 -34.74
N ALA A 77 23.88 30.01 -35.81
CA ALA A 77 22.98 31.19 -35.88
C ALA A 77 21.56 31.00 -35.31
N MET A 78 21.11 29.75 -35.18
CA MET A 78 19.83 29.39 -34.56
C MET A 78 19.72 29.70 -33.06
N PHE A 79 20.83 29.93 -32.35
CA PHE A 79 20.82 30.40 -30.95
C PHE A 79 21.12 31.90 -30.92
N GLN A 80 20.14 32.70 -30.52
CA GLN A 80 20.20 34.17 -30.63
C GLN A 80 20.53 34.90 -29.33
N ALA A 81 20.77 34.19 -28.23
CA ALA A 81 21.13 34.79 -26.94
C ALA A 81 22.51 34.31 -26.48
N GLU A 82 23.39 35.26 -26.15
CA GLU A 82 24.72 35.01 -25.60
C GLU A 82 24.96 35.79 -24.31
N VAL A 83 25.90 35.30 -23.49
CA VAL A 83 26.32 35.97 -22.25
C VAL A 83 27.14 37.21 -22.59
N GLU A 84 26.62 38.38 -22.26
CA GLU A 84 27.30 39.66 -22.45
C GLU A 84 28.28 39.93 -21.31
N GLU A 85 27.80 39.83 -20.07
CA GLU A 85 28.58 40.12 -18.88
C GLU A 85 27.96 39.40 -17.67
N LEU A 86 28.77 39.17 -16.64
CA LEU A 86 28.33 38.71 -15.34
C LEU A 86 28.34 39.90 -14.36
N PRO A 87 27.25 40.69 -14.29
CA PRO A 87 27.24 41.88 -13.45
C PRO A 87 27.29 41.51 -11.97
N LYS A 88 28.10 42.26 -11.21
CA LYS A 88 28.10 42.20 -9.74
C LYS A 88 26.82 42.85 -9.20
N LEU A 89 26.26 42.31 -8.11
CA LEU A 89 25.09 42.95 -7.49
C LEU A 89 25.45 44.32 -6.90
N PRO A 90 24.46 45.22 -6.74
CA PRO A 90 24.65 46.48 -6.02
C PRO A 90 25.25 46.19 -4.63
N GLY A 91 26.42 46.79 -4.36
CA GLY A 91 27.23 46.51 -3.18
C GLY A 91 28.46 45.61 -3.42
N GLY A 92 28.80 45.29 -4.66
CA GLY A 92 30.02 44.55 -5.02
C GLY A 92 29.98 43.05 -4.69
N LYS A 93 28.84 42.55 -4.23
CA LYS A 93 28.63 41.14 -3.91
C LYS A 93 28.50 40.32 -5.20
N PRO A 94 29.03 39.09 -5.22
CA PRO A 94 28.94 38.20 -6.37
C PRO A 94 27.49 37.82 -6.67
N GLY A 95 27.14 37.77 -7.95
CA GLY A 95 25.83 37.27 -8.40
C GLY A 95 25.72 35.75 -8.37
N PRO A 96 24.51 35.18 -8.46
CA PRO A 96 24.33 33.73 -8.47
C PRO A 96 25.18 33.02 -9.54
N ALA A 97 25.36 33.63 -10.71
CA ALA A 97 26.26 33.12 -11.74
C ALA A 97 27.76 33.16 -11.35
N GLU A 98 28.18 34.18 -10.62
CA GLU A 98 29.57 34.29 -10.14
C GLU A 98 29.83 33.35 -8.96
N ILE A 99 28.83 33.18 -8.08
CA ILE A 99 28.84 32.17 -7.00
C ILE A 99 28.94 30.76 -7.62
N TYR A 100 28.19 30.49 -8.69
CA TYR A 100 28.33 29.24 -9.45
C TYR A 100 29.77 29.06 -9.93
N ASN A 101 30.36 30.07 -10.57
CA ASN A 101 31.74 30.02 -11.07
C ASN A 101 32.78 29.71 -9.98
N TRP A 102 32.55 30.16 -8.74
CA TRP A 102 33.43 29.85 -7.61
C TRP A 102 33.29 28.41 -7.11
N SER A 103 32.12 27.80 -7.30
CA SER A 103 31.85 26.42 -6.89
C SER A 103 32.38 25.38 -7.88
N VAL A 104 32.78 25.79 -9.10
CA VAL A 104 33.18 24.88 -10.18
C VAL A 104 34.61 25.11 -10.66
N ARG A 105 35.19 24.06 -11.26
CA ARG A 105 36.52 24.12 -11.89
C ARG A 105 36.52 25.06 -13.10
N PRO A 106 37.68 25.66 -13.46
CA PRO A 106 37.77 26.63 -14.55
C PRO A 106 37.14 26.18 -15.88
N GLU A 107 37.20 24.89 -16.21
CA GLU A 107 36.69 24.32 -17.45
C GLU A 107 35.14 24.24 -17.50
N ARG A 108 34.47 24.49 -16.37
CA ARG A 108 33.01 24.46 -16.23
C ARG A 108 32.43 25.81 -15.81
N ARG A 109 33.24 26.87 -15.84
CA ARG A 109 32.77 28.22 -15.50
C ARG A 109 31.96 28.80 -16.64
N LEU A 110 30.95 29.60 -16.29
CA LEU A 110 30.26 30.50 -17.19
C LEU A 110 31.17 31.69 -17.50
N TYR A 111 31.36 32.01 -18.77
CA TYR A 111 32.09 33.19 -19.22
C TYR A 111 31.36 33.89 -20.37
N GLN A 112 31.87 35.07 -20.73
CA GLN A 112 31.34 35.90 -21.80
C GLN A 112 31.34 35.14 -23.15
N ASN A 113 30.35 35.43 -23.99
CA ASN A 113 30.13 34.83 -25.32
C ASN A 113 29.69 33.35 -25.34
N MET A 114 29.43 32.74 -24.18
CA MET A 114 28.72 31.46 -24.16
C MET A 114 27.27 31.65 -24.60
N ARG A 115 26.74 30.72 -25.41
CA ARG A 115 25.35 30.80 -25.89
C ARG A 115 24.38 30.05 -25.02
N LEU A 116 23.21 30.65 -24.82
CA LEU A 116 22.11 30.03 -24.11
C LEU A 116 21.41 29.04 -25.05
N THR A 117 21.44 27.75 -24.71
CA THR A 117 20.93 26.66 -25.55
C THR A 117 19.60 26.11 -25.07
N GLN A 118 19.36 26.09 -23.75
CA GLN A 118 18.12 25.58 -23.16
C GLN A 118 17.65 26.38 -21.95
N VAL A 119 16.33 26.42 -21.76
CA VAL A 119 15.64 26.93 -20.56
C VAL A 119 14.67 25.84 -20.09
N ASP A 120 14.83 25.35 -18.86
CA ASP A 120 14.03 24.28 -18.25
C ASP A 120 13.87 23.03 -19.15
N GLY A 121 14.96 22.64 -19.83
CA GLY A 121 14.97 21.50 -20.75
C GLY A 121 14.35 21.76 -22.13
N VAL A 122 13.84 22.97 -22.39
CA VAL A 122 13.34 23.38 -23.71
C VAL A 122 14.47 23.98 -24.54
N ALA A 123 14.77 23.37 -25.68
CA ALA A 123 15.77 23.90 -26.62
C ALA A 123 15.33 25.25 -27.21
N LEU A 124 16.26 26.20 -27.24
CA LEU A 124 16.05 27.55 -27.79
C LEU A 124 16.43 27.66 -29.28
N ALA A 125 16.70 26.54 -29.93
CA ALA A 125 17.15 26.53 -31.31
C ALA A 125 16.03 27.05 -32.24
N GLY A 126 16.29 28.12 -32.98
CA GLY A 126 15.33 28.78 -33.86
C GLY A 126 14.40 29.77 -33.15
N CYS A 127 14.52 29.96 -31.83
CA CYS A 127 13.81 31.02 -31.11
C CYS A 127 14.47 32.37 -31.33
N LYS A 128 13.66 33.42 -31.47
CA LYS A 128 14.15 34.79 -31.52
C LYS A 128 14.64 35.26 -30.15
N TYR A 129 15.55 36.24 -30.09
CA TYR A 129 16.01 36.80 -28.82
C TYR A 129 14.86 37.27 -27.91
N THR A 130 13.85 37.92 -28.47
CA THR A 130 12.64 38.35 -27.73
C THR A 130 11.90 37.19 -27.09
N GLU A 131 11.72 36.08 -27.83
CA GLU A 131 11.07 34.86 -27.35
C GLU A 131 11.88 34.18 -26.25
N VAL A 132 13.21 34.20 -26.35
CA VAL A 132 14.12 33.69 -25.31
C VAL A 132 13.94 34.48 -24.01
N VAL A 133 13.88 35.80 -24.09
CA VAL A 133 13.65 36.68 -22.92
C VAL A 133 12.26 36.44 -22.32
N GLU A 134 11.23 36.27 -23.14
CA GLU A 134 9.87 35.95 -22.66
C GLU A 134 9.83 34.58 -21.96
N LYS A 135 10.46 33.56 -22.54
CA LYS A 135 10.59 32.23 -21.90
C LYS A 135 11.30 32.32 -20.56
N LEU A 136 12.36 33.13 -20.46
CA LEU A 136 13.09 33.32 -19.22
C LEU A 136 12.28 34.08 -18.16
N LYS A 137 11.41 35.01 -18.57
CA LYS A 137 10.48 35.72 -17.66
C LYS A 137 9.34 34.84 -17.18
N ARG A 138 8.87 33.92 -18.02
CA ARG A 138 7.75 33.00 -17.73
C ARG A 138 8.19 31.73 -16.99
N ALA A 139 9.47 31.38 -17.05
CA ALA A 139 10.02 30.22 -16.37
C ALA A 139 9.78 30.28 -14.85
N ALA A 140 9.31 29.17 -14.28
CA ALA A 140 9.14 29.04 -12.84
C ALA A 140 10.52 28.96 -12.18
N ARG A 141 10.67 29.54 -10.98
CA ARG A 141 11.92 29.45 -10.22
C ARG A 141 11.84 28.30 -9.22
N PRO A 142 12.90 27.49 -9.03
CA PRO A 142 14.22 27.58 -9.65
C PRO A 142 14.23 27.22 -11.15
N VAL A 143 14.99 27.98 -11.94
CA VAL A 143 15.08 27.80 -13.42
C VAL A 143 16.42 27.17 -13.79
N LYS A 144 16.40 26.18 -14.69
CA LYS A 144 17.59 25.49 -15.20
C LYS A 144 17.98 26.04 -16.55
N LEU A 145 19.16 26.62 -16.65
CA LEU A 145 19.69 27.18 -17.89
C LEU A 145 20.89 26.38 -18.36
N LYS A 146 20.94 26.11 -19.66
CA LYS A 146 22.11 25.51 -20.29
C LYS A 146 22.84 26.50 -21.18
N PHE A 147 24.15 26.57 -20.99
CA PHE A 147 25.03 27.39 -21.80
C PHE A 147 26.06 26.51 -22.50
N ALA A 148 26.35 26.82 -23.76
CA ALA A 148 27.36 26.11 -24.53
C ALA A 148 28.40 27.07 -25.10
N ASP A 149 29.64 26.60 -25.15
CA ASP A 149 30.69 27.29 -25.90
C ASP A 149 30.61 26.91 -27.38
N VAL A 150 30.19 27.89 -28.18
CA VAL A 150 30.02 27.76 -29.62
C VAL A 150 31.38 27.65 -30.33
N ALA A 151 32.43 28.26 -29.79
CA ALA A 151 33.78 28.19 -30.37
C ALA A 151 34.40 26.80 -30.26
N GLN A 152 33.99 26.02 -29.25
CA GLN A 152 34.42 24.62 -29.10
C GLN A 152 33.61 23.65 -29.96
N GLY A 153 32.44 24.08 -30.46
CA GLY A 153 31.60 23.31 -31.38
C GLY A 153 30.95 22.06 -30.77
N LEU A 154 30.49 21.17 -31.64
CA LEU A 154 29.85 19.91 -31.25
C LEU A 154 30.86 18.77 -31.07
N LEU A 155 30.53 17.87 -30.16
CA LEU A 155 31.21 16.61 -29.89
C LEU A 155 30.88 15.66 -31.05
N GLY A 156 31.85 15.46 -31.95
CA GLY A 156 31.71 14.61 -33.15
C GLY A 156 31.84 15.32 -34.50
N GLU A 157 31.71 16.66 -34.60
CA GLU A 157 31.86 17.38 -35.89
C GLU A 157 33.33 17.55 -36.34
N GLY A 158 34.29 17.04 -35.57
CA GLY A 158 35.72 17.13 -35.89
C GLY A 158 36.31 15.95 -36.67
N GLU A 159 35.55 14.89 -36.93
CA GLU A 159 36.06 13.70 -37.64
C GLU A 159 35.46 13.51 -39.04
N THR A 160 34.53 14.36 -39.48
CA THR A 160 33.89 14.22 -40.81
C THR A 160 33.83 15.50 -41.65
N SER A 161 34.49 16.59 -41.26
CA SER A 161 34.52 17.83 -42.06
C SER A 161 35.88 18.54 -42.09
N ALA A 162 36.96 17.86 -41.70
CA ALA A 162 38.34 18.32 -41.87
C ALA A 162 39.07 17.61 -43.04
N LEU A 163 38.36 17.31 -44.13
CA LEU A 163 38.95 16.82 -45.38
C LEU A 163 38.84 17.82 -46.56
N ASP A 164 38.26 19.00 -46.36
CA ASP A 164 38.22 20.06 -47.38
C ASP A 164 38.58 21.42 -46.77
N ALA A 165 39.87 21.63 -46.54
CA ALA A 165 40.57 22.93 -46.56
C ALA A 165 41.94 22.79 -45.87
N ALA A 166 42.91 22.18 -46.56
CA ALA A 166 44.31 22.44 -46.31
C ALA A 166 44.90 23.13 -47.56
N PRO A 167 45.64 24.23 -47.40
CA PRO A 167 46.28 24.92 -48.51
C PRO A 167 47.38 24.04 -49.08
N THR A 168 47.29 23.76 -50.38
CA THR A 168 48.35 23.15 -51.18
C THR A 168 49.52 24.13 -51.27
N SER A 169 50.62 23.82 -50.60
CA SER A 169 51.95 24.26 -51.02
C SER A 169 52.86 23.03 -51.14
N SER A 170 53.13 22.75 -52.41
CA SER A 170 54.14 21.89 -53.03
C SER A 170 55.35 21.45 -52.18
N SER A 171 55.67 20.16 -52.26
CA SER A 171 56.95 19.71 -52.83
C SER A 171 56.95 18.21 -53.14
N SER A 172 56.95 17.90 -54.44
CA SER A 172 57.70 16.81 -55.10
C SER A 172 57.83 15.45 -54.41
N SER A 173 57.17 14.44 -54.95
CA SER A 173 57.89 13.27 -55.50
C SER A 173 56.95 12.40 -56.32
N ALA A 174 57.31 12.22 -57.58
CA ALA A 174 56.62 11.40 -58.55
C ALA A 174 56.74 9.91 -58.18
N HIS A 175 55.61 9.21 -58.12
CA HIS A 175 55.57 7.76 -58.34
C HIS A 175 55.02 7.55 -59.76
N PRO A 176 55.81 6.99 -60.70
CA PRO A 176 55.29 6.63 -62.00
C PRO A 176 54.48 5.32 -61.89
N THR A 177 53.34 5.37 -62.56
CA THR A 177 52.50 4.29 -63.00
C THR A 177 53.29 3.16 -63.65
N ALA A 178 52.91 1.93 -63.28
CA ALA A 178 53.33 0.71 -63.92
C ALA A 178 53.11 0.79 -65.44
N SER A 179 54.21 0.82 -66.18
CA SER A 179 54.25 0.63 -67.62
C SER A 179 55.25 -0.50 -67.89
N SER A 180 54.69 -1.64 -68.30
CA SER A 180 55.44 -2.76 -68.85
C SER A 180 56.23 -2.29 -70.05
N THR A 181 57.56 -2.26 -69.93
CA THR A 181 58.46 -2.37 -71.08
C THR A 181 59.68 -3.14 -70.61
N ALA A 182 59.86 -4.32 -71.22
CA ALA A 182 61.00 -5.18 -71.01
C ALA A 182 62.30 -4.45 -71.36
N ILE A 183 63.21 -4.35 -70.39
CA ILE A 183 64.61 -4.00 -70.63
C ILE A 183 65.47 -5.03 -69.90
N ALA A 184 66.37 -5.63 -70.67
CA ALA A 184 67.29 -6.69 -70.32
C ALA A 184 68.16 -6.40 -69.08
N PRO A 185 68.64 -7.43 -68.37
CA PRO A 185 69.48 -7.24 -67.19
C PRO A 185 70.88 -6.82 -67.64
N SER A 186 71.29 -5.58 -67.35
CA SER A 186 72.71 -5.21 -67.38
C SER A 186 73.32 -5.52 -66.02
N SER A 187 73.96 -6.68 -65.94
CA SER A 187 74.74 -7.14 -64.81
C SER A 187 76.11 -6.45 -64.77
N ALA A 188 76.14 -5.20 -64.31
CA ALA A 188 77.37 -4.66 -63.73
C ALA A 188 77.46 -5.16 -62.27
N PRO A 189 78.53 -5.86 -61.86
CA PRO A 189 78.67 -6.28 -60.47
C PRO A 189 78.79 -5.02 -59.61
N LEU A 190 77.73 -4.71 -58.86
CA LEU A 190 77.82 -3.78 -57.75
C LEU A 190 78.99 -4.24 -56.88
N SER A 191 79.93 -3.34 -56.62
CA SER A 191 81.07 -3.62 -55.74
C SER A 191 80.56 -4.27 -54.45
N ALA A 192 81.22 -5.32 -53.97
CA ALA A 192 80.79 -6.05 -52.77
C ALA A 192 80.52 -5.11 -51.57
N TYR A 193 81.22 -3.97 -51.53
CA TYR A 193 81.03 -2.90 -50.58
C TYR A 193 79.66 -2.19 -50.69
N SER A 194 79.15 -1.89 -51.89
CA SER A 194 77.85 -1.22 -52.05
C SER A 194 76.69 -2.16 -51.75
N VAL A 195 76.80 -3.45 -52.12
CA VAL A 195 75.82 -4.48 -51.74
C VAL A 195 75.78 -4.67 -50.22
N GLN A 196 76.93 -4.66 -49.55
CA GLN A 196 76.99 -4.76 -48.09
C GLN A 196 76.41 -3.53 -47.40
N LYS A 197 76.67 -2.33 -47.93
CA LYS A 197 76.08 -1.09 -47.42
C LYS A 197 74.56 -1.10 -47.56
N GLN A 198 74.04 -1.49 -48.73
CA GLN A 198 72.61 -1.60 -48.98
C GLN A 198 71.94 -2.62 -48.05
N LYS A 199 72.52 -3.82 -47.88
CA LYS A 199 72.01 -4.83 -46.94
C LYS A 199 71.99 -4.32 -45.48
N LYS A 200 72.98 -3.53 -45.08
CA LYS A 200 73.03 -2.91 -43.75
C LYS A 200 71.94 -1.85 -43.57
N GLU A 201 71.69 -1.03 -44.59
CA GLU A 201 70.60 -0.05 -44.60
C GLU A 201 69.22 -0.74 -44.56
N GLU A 202 69.02 -1.80 -45.35
CA GLU A 202 67.78 -2.60 -45.34
C GLU A 202 67.54 -3.25 -43.97
N TYR A 203 68.56 -3.83 -43.34
CA TYR A 203 68.46 -4.41 -42.01
C TYR A 203 68.11 -3.35 -40.94
N MET A 204 68.76 -2.18 -41.01
CA MET A 204 68.45 -1.06 -40.11
C MET A 204 67.01 -0.57 -40.30
N ASN A 205 66.56 -0.43 -41.55
CA ASN A 205 65.18 -0.03 -41.86
C ASN A 205 64.18 -1.09 -41.36
N LEU A 206 64.48 -2.38 -41.49
CA LEU A 206 63.65 -3.45 -40.96
C LEU A 206 63.58 -3.40 -39.43
N LEU A 207 64.70 -3.16 -38.75
CA LEU A 207 64.71 -3.03 -37.29
C LEU A 207 63.88 -1.83 -36.82
N VAL A 208 64.08 -0.66 -37.44
CA VAL A 208 63.30 0.54 -37.10
C VAL A 208 61.81 0.35 -37.36
N THR A 209 61.43 -0.23 -38.50
CA THR A 209 60.01 -0.46 -38.84
C THR A 209 59.35 -1.49 -37.93
N THR A 210 60.06 -2.55 -37.53
CA THR A 210 59.54 -3.55 -36.59
C THR A 210 59.37 -2.97 -35.18
N GLU A 211 60.31 -2.18 -34.68
CA GLU A 211 60.18 -1.48 -33.40
C GLU A 211 59.04 -0.44 -33.42
N LEU A 212 58.93 0.34 -34.51
CA LEU A 212 57.83 1.30 -34.66
C LEU A 212 56.46 0.59 -34.69
N SER A 213 56.38 -0.56 -35.39
CA SER A 213 55.17 -1.39 -35.43
C SER A 213 54.80 -1.93 -34.05
N ASN A 214 55.79 -2.41 -33.29
CA ASN A 214 55.58 -2.89 -31.92
C ASN A 214 55.08 -1.77 -30.99
N GLU A 215 55.67 -0.58 -31.07
CA GLU A 215 55.22 0.57 -30.28
C GLU A 215 53.84 1.05 -30.69
N MET A 216 53.54 1.08 -31.99
CA MET A 216 52.21 1.40 -32.50
C MET A 216 51.17 0.42 -31.95
N TRP A 217 51.45 -0.88 -32.02
CA TRP A 217 50.57 -1.92 -31.48
C TRP A 217 50.38 -1.79 -29.95
N ARG A 218 51.46 -1.48 -29.22
CA ARG A 218 51.42 -1.24 -27.77
C ARG A 218 50.50 -0.06 -27.43
N LEU A 219 50.66 1.07 -28.12
CA LEU A 219 49.85 2.27 -27.93
C LEU A 219 48.38 2.02 -28.28
N GLU A 220 48.11 1.32 -29.38
CA GLU A 220 46.75 1.01 -29.81
C GLU A 220 46.06 0.05 -28.84
N THR A 221 46.77 -0.96 -28.35
CA THR A 221 46.29 -1.86 -27.28
C THR A 221 45.98 -1.09 -25.99
N GLN A 222 46.86 -0.17 -25.58
CA GLN A 222 46.62 0.68 -24.40
C GLN A 222 45.39 1.57 -24.58
N LYS A 223 45.20 2.15 -25.78
CA LYS A 223 44.03 2.96 -26.11
C LYS A 223 42.74 2.13 -26.00
N VAL A 224 42.72 0.93 -26.56
CA VAL A 224 41.57 0.01 -26.47
C VAL A 224 41.28 -0.40 -25.03
N GLN A 225 42.30 -0.69 -24.22
CA GLN A 225 42.09 -1.01 -22.82
C GLN A 225 41.53 0.17 -22.03
N TRP A 226 42.01 1.39 -22.31
CA TRP A 226 41.51 2.59 -21.65
C TRP A 226 40.05 2.86 -22.01
N THR A 227 39.68 2.77 -23.30
CA THR A 227 38.28 2.94 -23.72
C THR A 227 37.37 1.86 -23.15
N TYR A 228 37.84 0.60 -23.08
CA TYR A 228 37.11 -0.49 -22.43
C TYR A 228 36.83 -0.19 -20.95
N ARG A 229 37.83 0.28 -20.19
CA ARG A 229 37.66 0.64 -18.77
C ARG A 229 36.65 1.79 -18.61
N GLN A 230 36.72 2.81 -19.46
CA GLN A 230 35.76 3.92 -19.46
C GLN A 230 34.34 3.45 -19.76
N LEU A 231 34.16 2.61 -20.78
CA LEU A 231 32.86 2.01 -21.12
C LEU A 231 32.33 1.14 -19.98
N ARG A 232 33.18 0.34 -19.35
CA ARG A 232 32.78 -0.51 -18.22
C ARG A 232 32.33 0.31 -17.02
N PHE A 233 33.04 1.39 -16.70
CA PHE A 233 32.64 2.30 -15.63
C PHE A 233 31.29 2.97 -15.93
N LYS A 234 31.12 3.51 -17.15
CA LYS A 234 29.86 4.11 -17.59
C LYS A 234 28.70 3.12 -17.55
N TRP A 235 28.93 1.89 -18.02
CA TRP A 235 27.94 0.82 -17.97
C TRP A 235 27.52 0.52 -16.53
N ASN A 236 28.49 0.35 -15.63
CA ASN A 236 28.19 0.05 -14.23
C ASN A 236 27.37 1.18 -13.58
N LEU A 237 27.75 2.43 -13.81
CA LEU A 237 27.02 3.59 -13.29
C LEU A 237 25.58 3.66 -13.83
N LEU A 238 25.41 3.49 -15.14
CA LEU A 238 24.08 3.49 -15.77
C LEU A 238 23.24 2.31 -15.25
N SER A 239 23.82 1.12 -15.16
CA SER A 239 23.11 -0.06 -14.66
C SER A 239 22.63 0.11 -13.21
N ALA A 240 23.47 0.68 -12.33
CA ALA A 240 23.08 0.97 -10.94
C ALA A 240 21.93 1.98 -10.89
N SER A 241 22.04 3.08 -11.64
CA SER A 241 20.97 4.09 -11.69
C SER A 241 19.65 3.53 -12.23
N LEU A 242 19.72 2.64 -13.23
CA LEU A 242 18.54 1.99 -13.79
C LEU A 242 17.91 1.04 -12.77
N SER A 243 18.71 0.26 -12.04
CA SER A 243 18.23 -0.62 -10.99
C SER A 243 17.52 0.15 -9.88
N GLU A 244 18.10 1.27 -9.41
CA GLU A 244 17.47 2.14 -8.41
C GLU A 244 16.15 2.73 -8.92
N LEU A 245 16.11 3.17 -10.18
CA LEU A 245 14.91 3.76 -10.77
C LEU A 245 13.80 2.71 -10.95
N LEU A 246 14.14 1.47 -11.33
CA LEU A 246 13.20 0.36 -11.40
C LEU A 246 12.65 0.00 -10.01
N GLU A 247 13.49 -0.02 -8.98
CA GLU A 247 13.04 -0.27 -7.61
C GLU A 247 12.10 0.84 -7.11
N ALA A 248 12.44 2.11 -7.37
CA ALA A 248 11.59 3.25 -7.06
C ALA A 248 10.24 3.18 -7.80
N GLN A 249 10.25 2.76 -9.08
CA GLN A 249 9.03 2.57 -9.86
C GLN A 249 8.12 1.50 -9.23
N VAL A 250 8.69 0.37 -8.79
CA VAL A 250 7.92 -0.71 -8.13
C VAL A 250 7.33 -0.22 -6.80
N LYS A 251 8.11 0.52 -5.99
CA LYS A 251 7.63 1.12 -4.73
C LYS A 251 6.49 2.10 -4.98
N ALA A 252 6.62 2.98 -5.98
CA ALA A 252 5.59 3.94 -6.35
C ALA A 252 4.30 3.24 -6.80
N LYS A 253 4.39 2.17 -7.61
CA LYS A 253 3.21 1.38 -8.01
C LYS A 253 2.48 0.77 -6.81
N LYS A 254 3.21 0.18 -5.85
CA LYS A 254 2.62 -0.36 -4.62
C LYS A 254 1.92 0.72 -3.78
N GLN A 255 2.52 1.92 -3.69
CA GLN A 255 1.90 3.04 -2.98
C GLN A 255 0.63 3.53 -3.68
N ILE A 256 0.61 3.56 -5.01
CA ILE A 256 -0.59 3.88 -5.80
C ILE A 256 -1.68 2.83 -5.54
N GLU A 257 -1.35 1.54 -5.61
CA GLU A 257 -2.30 0.45 -5.35
C GLU A 257 -2.91 0.57 -3.94
N ALA A 258 -2.08 0.79 -2.91
CA ALA A 258 -2.54 1.02 -1.54
C ALA A 258 -3.46 2.24 -1.43
N ALA A 259 -3.06 3.38 -2.01
CA ALA A 259 -3.86 4.60 -2.00
C ALA A 259 -5.19 4.43 -2.75
N THR A 260 -5.22 3.65 -3.84
CA THR A 260 -6.46 3.35 -4.56
C THR A 260 -7.40 2.45 -3.76
N ALA A 261 -6.86 1.47 -3.02
CA ALA A 261 -7.64 0.62 -2.15
C ALA A 261 -8.24 1.40 -0.96
N ASP A 262 -7.43 2.26 -0.34
CA ASP A 262 -7.89 3.14 0.75
C ASP A 262 -8.96 4.11 0.26
N LYS A 263 -8.75 4.73 -0.91
CA LYS A 263 -9.76 5.59 -1.54
C LYS A 263 -11.08 4.84 -1.73
N ALA A 264 -11.06 3.64 -2.31
CA ALA A 264 -12.28 2.84 -2.51
C ALA A 264 -12.99 2.53 -1.19
N LYS A 265 -12.24 2.18 -0.14
CA LYS A 265 -12.77 1.94 1.21
C LYS A 265 -13.44 3.19 1.80
N TYR A 266 -12.81 4.35 1.67
CA TYR A 266 -13.37 5.61 2.18
C TYR A 266 -14.57 6.08 1.36
N ASP A 267 -14.55 5.90 0.04
CA ASP A 267 -15.69 6.18 -0.83
C ASP A 267 -16.91 5.32 -0.43
N GLU A 268 -16.71 4.03 -0.14
CA GLU A 268 -17.77 3.14 0.37
C GLU A 268 -18.29 3.59 1.75
N MET A 269 -17.39 3.97 2.65
CA MET A 269 -17.76 4.49 3.97
C MET A 269 -18.57 5.79 3.87
N LEU A 270 -18.17 6.71 2.99
CA LEU A 270 -18.92 7.94 2.72
C LEU A 270 -20.31 7.65 2.17
N VAL A 271 -20.44 6.68 1.26
CA VAL A 271 -21.75 6.22 0.77
C VAL A 271 -22.62 5.68 1.90
N HIS A 272 -22.05 4.89 2.82
CA HIS A 272 -22.79 4.38 3.97
C HIS A 272 -23.22 5.49 4.94
N LEU A 273 -22.32 6.42 5.26
CA LEU A 273 -22.63 7.58 6.10
C LEU A 273 -23.71 8.46 5.47
N HIS A 274 -23.68 8.68 4.16
CA HIS A 274 -24.72 9.44 3.47
C HIS A 274 -26.08 8.72 3.50
N LYS A 275 -26.10 7.38 3.39
CA LYS A 275 -27.33 6.59 3.59
C LYS A 275 -27.86 6.69 5.02
N GLN A 276 -26.98 6.82 6.02
CA GLN A 276 -27.39 7.07 7.40
C GLN A 276 -27.97 8.48 7.59
N GLU A 277 -27.30 9.49 7.03
CA GLU A 277 -27.74 10.88 7.09
C GLU A 277 -29.11 11.09 6.42
N THR A 278 -29.33 10.43 5.28
CA THR A 278 -30.62 10.45 4.56
C THR A 278 -31.69 9.56 5.21
N GLY A 279 -31.36 8.84 6.28
CA GLY A 279 -32.29 7.96 7.00
C GLY A 279 -32.64 6.67 6.26
N LEU A 280 -31.93 6.34 5.17
CA LEU A 280 -32.11 5.08 4.42
C LEU A 280 -31.55 3.87 5.17
N ILE A 281 -30.55 4.08 6.04
CA ILE A 281 -29.95 3.05 6.88
C ILE A 281 -29.88 3.56 8.32
N VAL A 282 -30.27 2.73 9.28
CA VAL A 282 -30.16 3.04 10.71
C VAL A 282 -28.71 2.85 11.16
N SER A 283 -28.20 3.76 12.01
CA SER A 283 -26.85 3.63 12.57
C SER A 283 -26.71 2.28 13.29
N PRO A 284 -25.60 1.54 13.11
CA PRO A 284 -25.41 0.24 13.76
C PRO A 284 -25.47 0.31 15.29
N GLU A 285 -25.10 1.45 15.89
CA GLU A 285 -25.24 1.73 17.32
C GLU A 285 -26.70 1.81 17.73
N VAL A 286 -27.53 2.50 16.94
CA VAL A 286 -28.97 2.62 17.17
C VAL A 286 -29.64 1.26 17.03
N GLN A 287 -29.24 0.47 16.02
CA GLN A 287 -29.72 -0.91 15.86
C GLN A 287 -29.39 -1.74 17.10
N ARG A 288 -28.14 -1.68 17.59
CA ARG A 288 -27.72 -2.39 18.80
C ARG A 288 -28.51 -1.95 20.03
N THR A 289 -28.81 -0.66 20.19
CA THR A 289 -29.64 -0.19 21.30
C THR A 289 -31.08 -0.68 21.21
N ASN A 290 -31.64 -0.78 20.00
CA ASN A 290 -32.98 -1.32 19.79
C ASN A 290 -33.03 -2.81 20.14
N ASP A 291 -32.04 -3.59 19.69
CA ASP A 291 -31.95 -5.02 19.97
C ASP A 291 -31.80 -5.30 21.48
N LEU A 292 -30.96 -4.51 22.17
CA LEU A 292 -30.83 -4.58 23.62
C LEU A 292 -32.11 -4.15 24.35
N GLY A 293 -32.79 -3.12 23.85
CA GLY A 293 -34.07 -2.67 24.38
C GLY A 293 -35.14 -3.74 24.26
N ALA A 294 -35.25 -4.39 23.11
CA ALA A 294 -36.17 -5.50 22.87
C ALA A 294 -35.89 -6.67 23.82
N LYS A 295 -34.61 -7.07 23.96
CA LYS A 295 -34.21 -8.13 24.89
C LYS A 295 -34.50 -7.77 26.35
N ASN A 296 -34.31 -6.50 26.73
CA ASN A 296 -34.61 -6.06 28.09
C ASN A 296 -36.12 -6.06 28.38
N ALA A 297 -36.94 -5.70 27.38
CA ALA A 297 -38.40 -5.80 27.49
C ALA A 297 -38.87 -7.25 27.65
N GLU A 298 -38.30 -8.18 26.88
CA GLU A 298 -38.57 -9.63 27.00
C GLU A 298 -38.21 -10.14 28.40
N LEU A 299 -37.00 -9.84 28.88
CA LEU A 299 -36.57 -10.24 30.23
C LEU A 299 -37.47 -9.63 31.32
N THR A 300 -37.91 -8.40 31.14
CA THR A 300 -38.83 -7.74 32.09
C THR A 300 -40.18 -8.45 32.12
N GLN A 301 -40.69 -8.86 30.95
CA GLN A 301 -41.92 -9.64 30.84
C GLN A 301 -41.78 -11.01 31.53
N ASP A 302 -40.68 -11.72 31.29
CA ASP A 302 -40.40 -13.02 31.92
C ASP A 302 -40.31 -12.93 33.44
N ILE A 303 -39.60 -11.91 33.95
CA ILE A 303 -39.56 -11.63 35.40
C ILE A 303 -40.97 -11.39 35.93
N GLY A 304 -41.82 -10.66 35.19
CA GLY A 304 -43.22 -10.45 35.53
C GLY A 304 -44.02 -11.75 35.63
N HIS A 305 -43.89 -12.63 34.63
CA HIS A 305 -44.54 -13.94 34.61
C HIS A 305 -44.06 -14.84 35.76
N MET A 306 -42.74 -14.93 36.00
CA MET A 306 -42.18 -15.69 37.11
C MET A 306 -42.62 -15.14 38.47
N THR A 307 -42.69 -13.81 38.62
CA THR A 307 -43.13 -13.17 39.87
C THR A 307 -44.61 -13.45 40.13
N ALA A 308 -45.45 -13.37 39.10
CA ALA A 308 -46.87 -13.71 39.20
C ALA A 308 -47.08 -15.19 39.54
N GLY A 309 -46.32 -16.09 38.89
CA GLY A 309 -46.30 -17.52 39.18
C GLY A 309 -45.91 -17.81 40.62
N ASN A 310 -44.80 -17.22 41.10
CA ASN A 310 -44.37 -17.34 42.49
C ASN A 310 -45.41 -16.82 43.49
N LYS A 311 -46.09 -15.70 43.17
CA LYS A 311 -47.18 -15.18 44.01
C LYS A 311 -48.35 -16.16 44.07
N LYS A 312 -48.69 -16.84 42.98
CA LYS A 312 -49.73 -17.89 42.95
C LYS A 312 -49.32 -19.09 43.81
N LEU A 313 -48.11 -19.62 43.62
CA LEU A 313 -47.59 -20.74 44.40
C LEU A 313 -47.56 -20.44 45.90
N ARG A 314 -47.17 -19.22 46.30
CA ARG A 314 -47.21 -18.82 47.72
C ARG A 314 -48.62 -18.86 48.29
N ARG A 315 -49.64 -18.39 47.54
CA ARG A 315 -51.04 -18.45 47.95
C ARG A 315 -51.57 -19.88 48.04
N GLU A 316 -51.23 -20.73 47.07
CA GLU A 316 -51.59 -22.16 47.11
C GLU A 316 -50.95 -22.85 48.32
N ARG A 317 -49.67 -22.56 48.59
CA ARG A 317 -48.98 -23.04 49.79
C ARG A 317 -49.65 -22.54 51.07
N ASP A 318 -50.07 -21.28 51.15
CA ASP A 318 -50.81 -20.75 52.32
C ASP A 318 -52.19 -21.42 52.48
N ALA A 319 -52.89 -21.70 51.37
CA ALA A 319 -54.17 -22.40 51.39
C ALA A 319 -54.01 -23.86 51.83
N ASN A 320 -53.01 -24.56 51.30
CA ASN A 320 -52.68 -25.93 51.70
C ASN A 320 -52.26 -26.00 53.16
N GLN A 321 -51.49 -25.03 53.66
CA GLN A 321 -51.13 -24.96 55.07
C GLN A 321 -52.38 -24.85 55.95
N ARG A 322 -53.33 -23.97 55.60
CA ARG A 322 -54.61 -23.87 56.33
C ARG A 322 -55.42 -25.17 56.29
N HIS A 323 -55.41 -25.87 55.15
CA HIS A 323 -56.09 -27.16 55.04
C HIS A 323 -55.43 -28.23 55.92
N LEU A 324 -54.09 -28.23 56.00
CA LEU A 324 -53.36 -29.10 56.93
C LEU A 324 -53.71 -28.75 58.38
N ASP A 325 -53.70 -27.47 58.75
CA ASP A 325 -54.04 -27.03 60.11
C ASP A 325 -55.48 -27.44 60.50
N GLU A 326 -56.43 -27.37 59.55
CA GLU A 326 -57.81 -27.83 59.72
C GLU A 326 -57.91 -29.35 59.89
N LEU A 327 -57.19 -30.13 59.07
CA LEU A 327 -57.13 -31.60 59.21
C LEU A 327 -56.48 -32.01 60.53
N ASP A 328 -55.41 -31.33 60.95
CA ASP A 328 -54.78 -31.55 62.25
C ASP A 328 -55.75 -31.23 63.39
N ALA A 329 -56.53 -30.15 63.29
CA ALA A 329 -57.58 -29.84 64.26
C ALA A 329 -58.68 -30.93 64.29
N GLN A 330 -59.09 -31.43 63.12
CA GLN A 330 -60.03 -32.55 63.02
C GLN A 330 -59.46 -33.86 63.55
N LEU A 331 -58.17 -34.13 63.37
CA LEU A 331 -57.48 -35.28 63.95
C LEU A 331 -57.37 -35.15 65.47
N VAL A 332 -57.06 -33.97 66.01
CA VAL A 332 -57.04 -33.72 67.46
C VAL A 332 -58.45 -33.87 68.05
N HIS A 333 -59.48 -33.36 67.36
CA HIS A 333 -60.88 -33.54 67.78
C HIS A 333 -61.35 -35.00 67.61
N GLY A 334 -60.92 -35.69 66.56
CA GLY A 334 -61.20 -37.09 66.29
C GLY A 334 -60.49 -38.04 67.25
N LEU A 335 -59.28 -37.69 67.71
CA LEU A 335 -58.57 -38.34 68.80
C LEU A 335 -59.31 -38.16 70.14
N ASN A 336 -59.98 -37.02 70.34
CA ASN A 336 -60.91 -36.85 71.47
C ASN A 336 -62.22 -37.66 71.31
N HIS A 337 -62.50 -38.20 70.12
CA HIS A 337 -63.64 -39.10 69.82
C HIS A 337 -63.20 -40.52 69.43
N ALA A 338 -61.95 -40.89 69.69
CA ALA A 338 -61.42 -42.22 69.35
C ALA A 338 -61.76 -43.26 70.43
N ILE A 339 -63.05 -43.59 70.52
CA ILE A 339 -63.45 -45.00 70.47
C ILE A 339 -64.06 -45.16 69.07
N PRO A 340 -63.52 -46.02 68.20
CA PRO A 340 -64.13 -46.25 66.90
C PRO A 340 -65.56 -46.76 67.12
N ASP A 341 -66.56 -46.06 66.59
CA ASP A 341 -67.96 -46.50 66.57
C ASP A 341 -68.15 -47.81 65.77
N SER A 342 -67.12 -48.26 65.05
CA SER A 342 -67.06 -49.59 64.43
C SER A 342 -66.76 -50.72 65.43
N LEU A 343 -66.44 -50.40 66.70
CA LEU A 343 -66.23 -51.36 67.78
C LEU A 343 -67.32 -51.32 68.86
N VAL A 344 -68.24 -50.37 68.79
CA VAL A 344 -69.36 -50.25 69.73
C VAL A 344 -70.58 -50.94 69.12
N GLY A 345 -71.03 -52.03 69.74
CA GLY A 345 -72.29 -52.71 69.40
C GLY A 345 -72.20 -54.09 68.72
N VAL A 346 -71.01 -54.65 68.51
CA VAL A 346 -70.86 -55.98 67.88
C VAL A 346 -70.63 -57.11 68.89
N VAL A 347 -70.36 -56.77 70.15
CA VAL A 347 -70.12 -57.73 71.23
C VAL A 347 -71.16 -57.53 72.32
N ASP A 348 -72.20 -58.36 72.31
CA ASP A 348 -73.14 -58.44 73.41
C ASP A 348 -72.46 -59.13 74.62
N ASP A 349 -72.71 -58.62 75.82
CA ASP A 349 -71.99 -59.06 77.02
C ASP A 349 -72.34 -60.51 77.42
N SER A 350 -73.38 -61.07 76.81
CA SER A 350 -73.85 -62.45 76.94
C SER A 350 -73.04 -63.50 76.16
N MET A 351 -72.12 -63.11 75.26
CA MET A 351 -71.37 -64.07 74.42
C MET A 351 -70.10 -64.61 75.10
N SER A 352 -69.70 -65.86 74.79
CA SER A 352 -68.43 -66.41 75.28
C SER A 352 -67.23 -65.69 74.66
N THR A 353 -66.14 -65.57 75.43
CA THR A 353 -64.91 -64.84 75.04
C THR A 353 -64.30 -65.35 73.73
N GLU A 354 -64.50 -66.62 73.40
CA GLU A 354 -63.96 -67.26 72.20
C GLU A 354 -64.71 -66.80 70.93
N VAL A 355 -66.03 -66.64 71.03
CA VAL A 355 -66.87 -66.10 69.94
C VAL A 355 -66.58 -64.61 69.73
N LYS A 356 -66.40 -63.85 70.83
CA LYS A 356 -66.02 -62.43 70.77
C LYS A 356 -64.69 -62.23 70.01
N LEU A 357 -63.68 -63.05 70.32
CA LEU A 357 -62.38 -63.02 69.63
C LEU A 357 -62.49 -63.42 68.15
N ALA A 358 -63.34 -64.40 67.81
CA ALA A 358 -63.54 -64.81 66.41
C ALA A 358 -64.17 -63.69 65.56
N VAL A 359 -65.18 -63.00 66.10
CA VAL A 359 -65.85 -61.87 65.41
C VAL A 359 -64.89 -60.69 65.24
N VAL A 360 -64.09 -60.37 66.26
CA VAL A 360 -63.05 -59.32 66.15
C VAL A 360 -62.02 -59.70 65.09
N ARG A 361 -61.51 -60.93 65.08
CA ARG A 361 -60.55 -61.39 64.06
C ARG A 361 -61.13 -61.33 62.65
N GLN A 362 -62.38 -61.75 62.48
CA GLN A 362 -63.06 -61.66 61.20
C GLN A 362 -63.21 -60.21 60.74
N ARG A 363 -63.46 -59.27 61.65
CA ARG A 363 -63.55 -57.85 61.31
C ARG A 363 -62.21 -57.20 61.01
N VAL A 364 -61.16 -57.53 61.76
CA VAL A 364 -59.80 -57.11 61.43
C VAL A 364 -59.42 -57.62 60.04
N ALA A 365 -59.70 -58.88 59.72
CA ALA A 365 -59.45 -59.42 58.38
C ALA A 365 -60.26 -58.69 57.28
N ALA A 366 -61.51 -58.30 57.55
CA ALA A 366 -62.31 -57.53 56.62
C ALA A 366 -61.75 -56.11 56.38
N ILE A 367 -61.30 -55.44 57.44
CA ILE A 367 -60.67 -54.12 57.36
C ILE A 367 -59.33 -54.21 56.61
N GLU A 368 -58.52 -55.23 56.88
CA GLU A 368 -57.27 -55.46 56.14
C GLU A 368 -57.52 -55.70 54.64
N MET A 369 -58.61 -56.39 54.29
CA MET A 369 -58.98 -56.61 52.88
C MET A 369 -59.43 -55.32 52.21
N GLU A 370 -60.19 -54.46 52.89
CA GLU A 370 -60.55 -53.13 52.38
C GLU A 370 -59.31 -52.24 52.22
N MET A 371 -58.41 -52.23 53.22
CA MET A 371 -57.15 -51.49 53.16
C MET A 371 -56.28 -51.94 51.98
N ARG A 372 -56.12 -53.26 51.77
CA ARG A 372 -55.38 -53.78 50.60
C ARG A 372 -56.04 -53.40 49.28
N LYS A 373 -57.38 -53.37 49.22
CA LYS A 373 -58.12 -52.93 48.02
C LYS A 373 -57.90 -51.44 47.76
N GLU A 374 -57.88 -50.63 48.81
CA GLU A 374 -57.65 -49.19 48.69
C GLU A 374 -56.19 -48.88 48.29
N GLU A 375 -55.21 -49.55 48.89
CA GLU A 375 -53.79 -49.47 48.48
C GLU A 375 -53.57 -49.88 47.02
N ALA A 376 -54.32 -50.88 46.53
CA ALA A 376 -54.25 -51.31 45.14
C ALA A 376 -54.80 -50.22 44.20
N LYS A 377 -55.89 -49.55 44.58
CA LYS A 377 -56.42 -48.40 43.81
C LYS A 377 -55.46 -47.22 43.80
N THR A 378 -54.81 -46.91 44.93
CA THR A 378 -53.81 -45.82 44.99
C THR A 378 -52.63 -46.13 44.09
N ARG A 379 -52.11 -47.36 44.15
CA ARG A 379 -51.04 -47.81 43.24
C ARG A 379 -51.46 -47.75 41.76
N GLN A 380 -52.71 -48.10 41.45
CA GLN A 380 -53.21 -47.97 40.08
C GLN A 380 -53.25 -46.49 39.64
N ALA A 381 -53.75 -45.59 40.49
CA ALA A 381 -53.79 -44.16 40.21
C ALA A 381 -52.38 -43.57 40.00
N ASP A 382 -51.38 -43.99 40.79
CA ASP A 382 -49.99 -43.57 40.64
C ASP A 382 -49.39 -44.00 39.29
N VAL A 383 -49.70 -45.22 38.84
CA VAL A 383 -49.25 -45.71 37.53
C VAL A 383 -49.90 -44.91 36.39
N GLU A 384 -51.20 -44.63 36.49
CA GLU A 384 -51.92 -43.81 35.51
C GLU A 384 -51.35 -42.38 35.45
N LEU A 385 -51.05 -41.79 36.62
CA LEU A 385 -50.45 -40.46 36.70
C LEU A 385 -49.04 -40.44 36.09
N ALA A 386 -48.22 -41.47 36.34
CA ALA A 386 -46.89 -41.60 35.74
C ALA A 386 -46.96 -41.77 34.21
N GLN A 387 -47.95 -42.51 33.70
CA GLN A 387 -48.17 -42.65 32.26
C GLN A 387 -48.57 -41.32 31.62
N LEU A 388 -49.50 -40.58 32.24
CA LEU A 388 -49.92 -39.26 31.76
C LEU A 388 -48.75 -38.26 31.77
N SER A 389 -47.93 -38.26 32.83
CA SER A 389 -46.72 -37.43 32.89
C SER A 389 -45.74 -37.75 31.76
N LYS A 390 -45.55 -39.04 31.44
CA LYS A 390 -44.70 -39.47 30.32
C LYS A 390 -45.23 -38.99 28.97
N VAL A 391 -46.53 -39.11 28.73
CA VAL A 391 -47.16 -38.65 27.47
C VAL A 391 -47.06 -37.14 27.33
N TYR A 392 -47.28 -36.39 28.41
CA TYR A 392 -47.15 -34.94 28.42
C TYR A 392 -45.71 -34.49 28.06
N ASN A 393 -44.70 -35.10 28.69
CA ASN A 393 -43.30 -34.78 28.38
C ASN A 393 -42.93 -35.13 26.93
N GLN A 394 -43.41 -36.26 26.39
CA GLN A 394 -43.19 -36.63 24.99
C GLN A 394 -43.83 -35.64 24.01
N GLN A 395 -45.06 -35.18 24.28
CA GLN A 395 -45.68 -34.13 23.47
C GLN A 395 -44.89 -32.83 23.52
N THR A 396 -44.33 -32.49 24.68
CA THR A 396 -43.52 -31.28 24.85
C THR A 396 -42.22 -31.36 24.05
N GLU A 397 -41.55 -32.52 24.01
CA GLU A 397 -40.37 -32.76 23.17
C GLU A 397 -40.70 -32.67 21.67
N VAL A 398 -41.80 -33.26 21.20
CA VAL A 398 -42.22 -33.19 19.79
C VAL A 398 -42.49 -31.75 19.35
N ILE A 399 -43.10 -30.93 20.20
CA ILE A 399 -43.34 -29.50 19.91
C ILE A 399 -42.02 -28.72 19.83
N LEU A 400 -41.06 -29.02 20.71
CA LEU A 400 -39.73 -28.40 20.71
C LEU A 400 -38.88 -28.83 19.50
N GLU A 401 -38.97 -30.09 19.06
CA GLU A 401 -38.31 -30.58 17.85
C GLU A 401 -38.93 -30.01 16.57
N SER A 402 -40.27 -29.91 16.52
CA SER A 402 -40.97 -29.27 15.39
C SER A 402 -40.61 -27.79 15.25
N SER A 403 -40.35 -27.10 16.38
CA SER A 403 -39.88 -25.70 16.40
C SER A 403 -38.41 -25.53 15.96
N ARG A 404 -37.62 -26.61 15.92
CA ARG A 404 -36.22 -26.61 15.43
C ARG A 404 -36.07 -27.03 13.96
N GLY A 405 -37.13 -27.54 13.33
CA GLY A 405 -37.13 -28.02 11.94
C GLY A 405 -37.39 -26.91 10.90
N GLY A 406 -36.50 -25.91 10.84
CA GLY A 406 -36.66 -24.74 9.96
C GLY A 406 -35.35 -24.21 9.37
N MET A 407 -34.38 -25.08 9.08
CA MET A 407 -33.26 -24.74 8.18
C MET A 407 -33.04 -25.86 7.18
N SER A 408 -33.61 -25.67 6.00
CA SER A 408 -33.30 -26.42 4.79
C SER A 408 -31.88 -26.09 4.31
N VAL A 409 -31.03 -27.11 4.18
CA VAL A 409 -29.94 -27.11 3.20
C VAL A 409 -30.10 -28.37 2.36
N SER A 410 -30.46 -28.17 1.09
CA SER A 410 -30.55 -29.23 0.08
C SER A 410 -29.20 -29.43 -0.64
N PRO A 411 -28.99 -30.57 -1.30
CA PRO A 411 -27.70 -31.23 -1.44
C PRO A 411 -27.02 -30.96 -2.77
N ASP A 412 -25.68 -30.96 -2.83
CA ASP A 412 -24.96 -31.85 -3.75
C ASP A 412 -23.45 -31.97 -3.49
N MET A 413 -22.94 -33.19 -3.72
CA MET A 413 -21.59 -33.55 -4.20
C MET A 413 -20.32 -33.10 -3.42
N ARG A 414 -19.72 -34.02 -2.65
CA ARG A 414 -18.56 -34.86 -3.10
C ARG A 414 -17.98 -35.73 -1.98
N ARG A 415 -17.70 -36.97 -2.37
CA ARG A 415 -17.11 -38.09 -1.62
C ARG A 415 -15.58 -37.99 -1.57
N ALA A 416 -14.96 -38.16 -0.39
CA ALA A 416 -13.65 -38.80 -0.21
C ALA A 416 -13.38 -39.12 1.29
N PRO A 417 -12.48 -40.09 1.63
CA PRO A 417 -12.62 -40.92 2.81
C PRO A 417 -11.79 -40.47 4.03
N ARG A 418 -12.23 -40.97 5.20
CA ARG A 418 -11.65 -40.80 6.53
C ARG A 418 -10.32 -41.59 6.70
N PRO A 419 -9.25 -41.03 7.29
CA PRO A 419 -8.12 -41.82 7.80
C PRO A 419 -8.31 -42.21 9.29
N PRO A 420 -7.65 -43.29 9.76
CA PRO A 420 -7.90 -43.95 11.04
C PRO A 420 -7.24 -43.26 12.25
N PRO A 421 -7.61 -43.61 13.50
CA PRO A 421 -7.15 -42.91 14.69
C PRO A 421 -5.75 -43.35 15.11
N VAL A 422 -4.93 -42.38 15.53
CA VAL A 422 -3.64 -42.60 16.17
C VAL A 422 -3.82 -42.59 17.68
N VAL A 423 -3.44 -43.70 18.30
CA VAL A 423 -3.25 -43.91 19.73
C VAL A 423 -2.08 -43.05 20.20
N GLN A 424 -2.26 -42.27 21.28
CA GLN A 424 -1.14 -41.70 22.00
C GLN A 424 -1.38 -41.76 23.51
N ASP A 425 -0.41 -42.38 24.17
CA ASP A 425 -0.35 -42.73 25.59
C ASP A 425 -0.34 -41.52 26.53
N ASN A 426 -0.99 -41.70 27.69
CA ASN A 426 -0.79 -40.93 28.90
C ASN A 426 0.61 -41.22 29.48
N PRO A 427 1.25 -40.26 30.19
CA PRO A 427 1.20 -40.39 31.65
C PRO A 427 1.16 -39.08 32.47
N MET A 428 0.55 -39.24 33.65
CA MET A 428 0.82 -38.59 34.94
C MET A 428 0.27 -37.18 35.26
N SER A 429 -0.73 -37.23 36.14
CA SER A 429 -0.90 -36.45 37.39
C SER A 429 -1.10 -34.94 37.30
N ALA A 430 -2.37 -34.53 37.37
CA ALA A 430 -2.79 -33.20 37.81
C ALA A 430 -3.63 -33.34 39.11
N PRO A 431 -3.46 -32.47 40.12
CA PRO A 431 -4.26 -32.48 41.35
C PRO A 431 -5.63 -31.80 41.13
N PRO A 432 -6.63 -32.03 42.02
CA PRO A 432 -8.01 -31.60 41.81
C PRO A 432 -8.22 -30.10 42.07
N PRO A 433 -9.33 -29.51 41.55
CA PRO A 433 -9.60 -28.07 41.65
C PRO A 433 -10.18 -27.69 43.01
N PRO A 434 -10.03 -26.42 43.46
CA PRO A 434 -10.70 -25.94 44.66
C PRO A 434 -12.14 -25.50 44.38
N VAL A 435 -13.01 -25.79 45.34
CA VAL A 435 -14.44 -25.42 45.44
C VAL A 435 -14.57 -23.93 45.80
N PRO A 436 -15.62 -23.21 45.36
CA PRO A 436 -15.78 -21.78 45.61
C PRO A 436 -16.35 -21.50 47.00
N GLN A 437 -15.89 -20.42 47.64
CA GLN A 437 -16.57 -19.79 48.77
C GLN A 437 -16.76 -18.30 48.51
N ASP A 438 -18.00 -17.86 48.69
CA ASP A 438 -18.43 -16.48 48.79
C ASP A 438 -17.69 -15.74 49.92
N SER A 439 -17.26 -14.51 49.67
CA SER A 439 -17.75 -13.34 50.42
C SER A 439 -17.12 -12.03 49.92
N SER A 440 -18.03 -11.09 49.69
CA SER A 440 -17.90 -9.64 49.65
C SER A 440 -16.80 -9.03 50.53
N LEU A 441 -16.09 -8.01 50.00
CA LEU A 441 -15.81 -6.74 50.69
C LEU A 441 -15.14 -5.71 49.76
N MET A 442 -15.54 -4.46 49.96
CA MET A 442 -15.06 -3.24 49.29
C MET A 442 -13.54 -3.03 49.41
N GLY A 443 -12.96 -2.31 48.45
CA GLY A 443 -11.66 -1.67 48.65
C GLY A 443 -11.01 -1.11 47.39
N SER A 444 -11.28 0.16 47.10
CA SER A 444 -10.49 1.00 46.21
C SER A 444 -9.06 1.19 46.74
N SER A 445 -8.02 1.08 45.88
CA SER A 445 -6.90 2.03 45.88
C SER A 445 -5.92 1.84 44.72
N ARG A 446 -5.55 2.99 44.16
CA ARG A 446 -4.45 3.27 43.24
C ARG A 446 -3.09 2.78 43.79
N GLY A 447 -2.21 2.38 42.88
CA GLY A 447 -0.78 2.25 43.18
C GLY A 447 0.02 1.80 41.96
N GLY A 448 0.56 2.75 41.21
CA GLY A 448 1.60 2.48 40.22
C GLY A 448 2.95 2.31 40.90
N PHE A 449 3.75 1.36 40.41
CA PHE A 449 5.19 1.35 40.64
C PHE A 449 5.91 0.93 39.36
N PHE A 450 6.69 1.88 38.85
CA PHE A 450 7.83 1.66 37.96
C PHE A 450 8.84 0.75 38.65
N ASN A 451 9.52 -0.09 37.87
CA ASN A 451 10.87 -0.50 38.25
C ASN A 451 11.81 -0.45 37.03
N ARG A 452 12.95 0.22 37.24
CA ARG A 452 14.15 0.28 36.38
C ARG A 452 14.75 -1.13 36.24
N SER A 453 15.49 -1.49 35.19
CA SER A 453 16.94 -1.27 34.97
C SER A 453 17.27 -2.13 33.72
N ASN A 454 18.15 -1.83 32.76
CA ASN A 454 19.57 -1.51 32.85
C ASN A 454 20.05 -0.97 31.49
N SER A 455 20.93 0.02 31.51
CA SER A 455 21.70 0.53 30.37
C SER A 455 23.18 0.61 30.76
N SER A 456 24.04 0.09 29.88
CA SER A 456 25.50 0.30 29.78
C SER A 456 25.91 -0.27 28.40
N ASP A 457 26.71 0.30 27.52
CA ASP A 457 27.45 1.55 27.46
C ASP A 457 27.79 1.86 25.99
N PHE A 458 27.70 3.15 25.65
CA PHE A 458 28.58 4.02 24.84
C PHE A 458 29.62 3.49 23.82
N HIS A 459 29.59 4.08 22.60
CA HIS A 459 30.68 4.91 22.03
C HIS A 459 30.19 5.75 20.82
N THR A 460 29.85 7.03 21.02
CA THR A 460 30.52 8.27 20.56
C THR A 460 30.93 8.43 19.08
N SER A 461 30.35 9.44 18.43
CA SER A 461 31.00 10.38 17.50
C SER A 461 30.23 11.72 17.46
N PRO A 462 30.87 12.86 17.17
CA PRO A 462 30.57 14.15 17.80
C PRO A 462 29.73 15.15 16.97
N LEU A 463 29.14 16.10 17.70
CA LEU A 463 28.40 17.30 17.29
C LEU A 463 29.32 18.47 16.87
N LEU A 464 28.76 19.42 16.10
CA LEU A 464 28.72 20.89 16.34
C LEU A 464 27.89 21.55 15.21
N ASN A 465 26.64 21.98 15.46
CA ASN A 465 26.15 23.29 15.95
C ASN A 465 26.15 24.44 14.92
N VAL A 466 24.95 24.99 14.59
CA VAL A 466 24.66 26.45 14.60
C VAL A 466 23.17 26.70 14.95
N LEU A 467 22.99 27.69 15.84
CA LEU A 467 21.81 28.26 16.50
C LEU A 467 20.98 29.23 15.61
N ARG A 468 19.64 29.29 15.83
CA ARG A 468 18.80 30.51 16.08
C ARG A 468 17.31 30.12 15.92
N GLN A 469 16.54 29.94 17.00
CA GLN A 469 15.85 30.95 17.84
C GLN A 469 14.67 31.67 17.13
N GLY A 470 13.46 31.24 17.46
CA GLY A 470 12.18 31.94 17.27
C GLY A 470 11.22 31.43 18.34
N HIS A 471 10.71 32.34 19.17
CA HIS A 471 10.11 32.12 20.50
C HIS A 471 8.59 32.26 20.44
N LEU A 472 7.89 31.42 21.23
CA LEU A 472 6.55 31.58 21.85
C LEU A 472 5.33 31.86 20.93
N GLU A 473 4.16 31.23 21.09
CA GLU A 473 3.34 31.20 22.30
C GLU A 473 2.53 29.89 22.46
N LYS A 474 2.33 29.52 23.73
CA LYS A 474 1.42 28.47 24.21
C LYS A 474 0.10 29.14 24.59
N PHE A 475 -1.04 28.49 24.32
CA PHE A 475 -2.23 28.63 25.17
C PHE A 475 -2.76 27.25 25.61
N PRO A 476 -3.36 27.17 26.82
CA PRO A 476 -3.42 25.94 27.59
C PRO A 476 -4.67 25.08 27.35
N THR A 477 -4.48 23.80 27.64
CA THR A 477 -5.48 22.75 27.83
C THR A 477 -6.18 22.83 29.21
N HIS A 478 -7.48 22.47 29.21
CA HIS A 478 -8.35 21.96 30.30
C HIS A 478 -9.21 22.93 31.14
N PHE A 479 -10.52 22.57 31.22
CA PHE A 479 -11.53 22.58 32.32
C PHE A 479 -12.90 23.09 31.79
N ASN A 480 -14.09 22.53 32.04
CA ASN A 480 -14.55 21.31 32.72
C ASN A 480 -16.00 21.02 32.25
N GLN A 481 -16.39 19.75 32.25
CA GLN A 481 -17.80 19.30 32.28
C GLN A 481 -18.37 19.56 33.68
N ASP A 482 -19.58 20.12 33.77
CA ASP A 482 -20.75 19.51 34.45
C ASP A 482 -21.90 20.49 34.64
N GLY A 483 -23.11 20.04 34.30
CA GLY A 483 -24.27 20.18 35.18
C GLY A 483 -25.28 21.32 34.96
N GLY A 484 -26.35 21.01 34.22
CA GLY A 484 -27.72 21.18 34.75
C GLY A 484 -28.48 22.48 34.42
N GLY A 485 -29.71 22.31 33.92
CA GLY A 485 -30.75 23.36 34.00
C GLY A 485 -31.70 23.41 32.81
N MET A 486 -32.75 22.58 32.85
CA MET A 486 -33.94 22.72 32.00
C MET A 486 -34.56 24.12 32.13
N SER A 487 -34.91 24.75 31.01
CA SER A 487 -36.04 25.69 30.91
C SER A 487 -36.51 25.78 29.46
N SER A 488 -37.73 25.33 29.24
CA SER A 488 -38.55 25.53 28.05
C SER A 488 -38.85 27.00 27.80
N CYS A 489 -38.89 27.44 26.53
CA CYS A 489 -39.99 28.22 25.94
C CYS A 489 -39.70 28.59 24.47
N ARG A 490 -40.42 27.91 23.57
CA ARG A 490 -41.06 28.28 22.28
C ARG A 490 -40.47 29.34 21.30
N PRO A 491 -40.81 29.19 20.00
CA PRO A 491 -40.18 29.89 18.88
C PRO A 491 -40.83 31.25 18.59
N SER A 492 -40.09 32.13 17.91
CA SER A 492 -40.64 33.29 17.24
C SER A 492 -40.13 33.33 15.81
N THR A 493 -41.09 33.20 14.90
CA THR A 493 -41.08 33.64 13.50
C THR A 493 -40.38 34.97 13.29
N LEU A 494 -39.46 35.02 12.32
CA LEU A 494 -39.50 35.89 11.14
C LEU A 494 -38.56 35.34 10.06
#